data_AF-A0A800KKK4-F1
#
_entry.id   AF-A0A800KKK4-F1
#
_cell.length_a   1.000
_cell.length_b   1.000
_cell.length_c   1.000
_cell.angle_alpha   90.00
_cell.angle_beta   90.00
_cell.angle_gamma   90.00
#
_symmetry.space_group_name_H-M   'P 1'
#
loop_
_entity.id
_entity.type
_entity.pdbx_description
1 polymer ?
#
loop_
_entity_poly.entity_id
_entity_poly.type
_entity_poly.pdbx_seq_one_letter_code
_entity_poly.pdbx_strand_id
1 'polypeptide(L)'
;MGRTRLSSPVWRGAAVLPLVLLWCANVAISLPAQEDPEEPAQELFAAALKFYDKGKYAEARRAFAKVVERFPDSSAASAAKRRTRPSGFLGWTDILRSGDSANRVDVVIMGEGYTLDKQRAFDKLAANVPKFILRQKTLAEYEAYFNFIRANVVSAEDGVDGFGREYDTALGGKTLSTYAGHVGIENGLVREVLTDVPGNDGQAIVFVRLGVLGTGGGGVATIGGQSVKTVVHEFGHSFFGLGDEYTSETHKRGKVRNAVNVSNTPDESEVSWAHWIEAEVPGIGVYEGAAGQARDAWKPTPGGCVMDTGEFFCFPCREEAILDIYRLVDPIETCEPEAHPRGATTALELAGDALVFRVQVMEPSTHALEVEWHLVPEALAPQGPVASGRSGRSGRFGRSRGTRAARGHLAELQGEPLLEGANPKRGGWHTFTLKGRDLAPGRYRLICRARDTTRVRGDRWPWVLKDTDGVLESERAWWVDVAP
;
A
#
# COMPACT_ATOMS: atom_id res chain seq x y z
N MET A 1 -71.55 42.91 -4.06
CA MET A 1 -70.90 42.41 -5.30
C MET A 1 -70.16 41.13 -4.97
N GLY A 2 -70.34 40.03 -5.73
CA GLY A 2 -69.39 38.91 -5.75
C GLY A 2 -69.71 37.60 -4.99
N ARG A 3 -70.76 36.87 -5.43
CA ARG A 3 -70.92 35.39 -5.56
C ARG A 3 -70.10 34.35 -4.72
N THR A 4 -70.85 33.48 -3.99
CA THR A 4 -70.78 31.97 -3.86
C THR A 4 -69.48 31.29 -3.35
N ARG A 5 -69.43 30.20 -2.54
CA ARG A 5 -70.27 29.02 -2.17
C ARG A 5 -69.67 28.41 -0.86
N LEU A 6 -70.49 27.95 0.12
CA LEU A 6 -70.70 26.56 0.61
C LEU A 6 -69.41 25.69 0.80
N SER A 7 -69.16 24.90 1.86
CA SER A 7 -69.96 24.31 2.95
C SER A 7 -69.07 23.39 3.80
N SER A 8 -69.33 23.24 5.11
CA SER A 8 -69.48 21.92 5.81
C SER A 8 -69.65 22.12 7.34
N PRO A 9 -70.36 21.20 8.05
CA PRO A 9 -71.12 21.55 9.25
C PRO A 9 -70.53 21.00 10.57
N VAL A 10 -70.89 21.69 11.65
CA VAL A 10 -70.63 21.36 13.07
C VAL A 10 -71.91 20.78 13.67
N TRP A 11 -71.88 19.64 14.39
CA TRP A 11 -72.83 19.30 15.48
C TRP A 11 -72.15 18.30 16.44
N ARG A 12 -71.73 18.74 17.65
CA ARG A 12 -72.43 18.68 18.97
C ARG A 12 -72.54 17.27 19.57
N GLY A 13 -71.95 17.11 20.76
CA GLY A 13 -71.89 15.87 21.52
C GLY A 13 -73.09 15.58 22.43
N ALA A 14 -73.02 14.44 23.14
CA ALA A 14 -73.87 14.09 24.27
C ALA A 14 -73.15 13.11 25.24
N ALA A 15 -73.10 13.55 26.50
CA ALA A 15 -73.19 12.87 27.81
C ALA A 15 -72.70 11.41 28.06
N VAL A 16 -71.62 11.36 28.86
CA VAL A 16 -71.31 10.61 30.13
C VAL A 16 -72.27 9.51 30.65
N LEU A 17 -71.68 8.34 30.99
CA LEU A 17 -71.98 7.54 32.20
C LEU A 17 -70.69 6.83 32.70
N PRO A 18 -70.55 6.56 34.02
CA PRO A 18 -69.28 6.30 34.68
C PRO A 18 -68.97 4.80 34.79
N LEU A 19 -67.71 4.39 34.58
CA LEU A 19 -67.24 3.05 34.91
C LEU A 19 -65.99 3.12 35.81
N VAL A 20 -66.22 2.77 37.07
CA VAL A 20 -65.33 2.15 38.07
C VAL A 20 -63.84 2.10 37.71
N LEU A 21 -63.03 2.88 38.45
CA LEU A 21 -61.59 2.72 38.56
C LEU A 21 -61.26 1.35 39.18
N LEU A 22 -60.87 0.38 38.34
CA LEU A 22 -60.02 -0.73 38.78
C LEU A 22 -58.56 -0.28 38.67
N TRP A 23 -57.90 -0.11 39.81
CA TRP A 23 -56.47 0.12 39.90
C TRP A 23 -55.76 -1.22 39.64
N CYS A 24 -55.61 -1.58 38.37
CA CYS A 24 -54.70 -2.65 37.99
C CYS A 24 -53.27 -2.09 38.06
N ALA A 25 -52.52 -2.49 39.08
CA ALA A 25 -51.08 -2.31 39.09
C ALA A 25 -50.50 -2.99 37.84
N ASN A 26 -50.10 -2.19 36.85
CA ASN A 26 -49.25 -2.66 35.77
C ASN A 26 -47.90 -2.99 36.40
N VAL A 27 -47.72 -4.25 36.79
CA VAL A 27 -46.38 -4.82 36.92
C VAL A 27 -45.80 -4.80 35.51
N ALA A 28 -45.00 -3.78 35.22
CA ALA A 28 -44.11 -3.83 34.08
C ALA A 28 -43.14 -4.99 34.33
N ILE A 29 -43.45 -6.15 33.75
CA ILE A 29 -42.47 -7.22 33.60
C ILE A 29 -41.39 -6.61 32.70
N SER A 30 -40.32 -6.12 33.31
CA SER A 30 -39.09 -5.82 32.60
C SER A 30 -38.60 -7.17 32.08
N LEU A 31 -38.88 -7.44 30.81
CA LEU A 31 -38.22 -8.54 30.10
C LEU A 31 -36.71 -8.29 30.31
N PRO A 32 -35.92 -9.31 30.72
CA PRO A 32 -34.49 -9.14 30.80
C PRO A 32 -34.04 -8.61 29.45
N ALA A 33 -33.27 -7.52 29.45
CA ALA A 33 -32.66 -7.02 28.22
C ALA A 33 -32.02 -8.22 27.53
N GLN A 34 -32.51 -8.58 26.35
CA GLN A 34 -31.96 -9.67 25.58
C GLN A 34 -30.50 -9.30 25.34
N GLU A 35 -29.58 -9.98 26.05
CA GLU A 35 -28.14 -9.73 25.93
C GLU A 35 -27.80 -9.71 24.45
N ASP A 36 -27.20 -8.61 24.00
CA ASP A 36 -26.80 -8.46 22.61
C ASP A 36 -25.90 -9.65 22.26
N PRO A 37 -26.32 -10.56 21.36
CA PRO A 37 -25.55 -11.76 21.05
C PRO A 37 -24.20 -11.43 20.41
N GLU A 38 -23.97 -10.17 20.03
CA GLU A 38 -22.76 -9.70 19.38
C GLU A 38 -21.52 -9.78 20.29
N GLU A 39 -21.59 -9.33 21.55
CA GLU A 39 -20.43 -9.33 22.46
C GLU A 39 -19.96 -10.77 22.77
N PRO A 40 -20.83 -11.72 23.19
CA PRO A 40 -20.43 -13.12 23.36
C PRO A 40 -19.94 -13.79 22.07
N ALA A 41 -20.46 -13.39 20.91
CA ALA A 41 -19.98 -13.90 19.62
C ALA A 41 -18.57 -13.41 19.29
N GLN A 42 -18.28 -12.14 19.57
CA GLN A 42 -16.95 -11.54 19.41
C GLN A 42 -15.93 -12.17 20.35
N GLU A 43 -16.28 -12.42 21.61
CA GLU A 43 -15.40 -13.12 22.55
C GLU A 43 -15.06 -14.54 22.08
N LEU A 44 -16.06 -15.29 21.60
CA LEU A 44 -15.86 -16.64 21.09
C LEU A 44 -15.03 -16.64 19.79
N PHE A 45 -15.22 -15.63 18.93
CA PHE A 45 -14.41 -15.41 17.74
C PHE A 45 -12.96 -15.07 18.10
N ALA A 46 -12.74 -14.20 19.08
CA ALA A 46 -11.41 -13.89 19.58
C ALA A 46 -10.73 -15.12 20.20
N ALA A 47 -11.48 -15.99 20.87
CA ALA A 47 -10.96 -17.27 21.36
C ALA A 47 -10.57 -18.22 20.20
N ALA A 48 -11.30 -18.20 19.08
CA ALA A 48 -10.94 -18.96 17.89
C ALA A 48 -9.64 -18.44 17.24
N LEU A 49 -9.45 -17.11 17.19
CA LEU A 49 -8.20 -16.49 16.72
C LEU A 49 -6.99 -16.93 17.54
N LYS A 50 -7.12 -17.08 18.86
CA LYS A 50 -6.01 -17.60 19.70
C LYS A 50 -5.50 -18.98 19.30
N PHE A 51 -6.33 -19.83 18.68
CA PHE A 51 -5.87 -21.10 18.10
C PHE A 51 -5.11 -20.87 16.79
N TYR A 52 -5.61 -19.97 15.95
CA TYR A 52 -4.96 -19.57 14.70
C TYR A 52 -3.56 -19.00 14.98
N ASP A 53 -3.42 -18.07 15.93
CA ASP A 53 -2.14 -17.45 16.31
C ASP A 53 -1.10 -18.47 16.80
N LYS A 54 -1.57 -19.59 17.38
CA LYS A 54 -0.73 -20.71 17.83
C LYS A 54 -0.40 -21.71 16.72
N GLY A 55 -0.80 -21.44 15.47
CA GLY A 55 -0.66 -22.36 14.33
C GLY A 55 -1.46 -23.66 14.51
N LYS A 56 -2.54 -23.62 15.30
CA LYS A 56 -3.47 -24.74 15.53
C LYS A 56 -4.69 -24.59 14.63
N TYR A 57 -4.45 -24.70 13.32
CA TYR A 57 -5.43 -24.33 12.29
C TYR A 57 -6.69 -25.18 12.28
N ALA A 58 -6.57 -26.48 12.55
CA ALA A 58 -7.74 -27.37 12.65
C ALA A 58 -8.60 -27.01 13.87
N GLU A 59 -7.99 -26.71 15.01
CA GLU A 59 -8.66 -26.22 16.22
C GLU A 59 -9.33 -24.88 15.97
N ALA A 60 -8.64 -23.94 15.33
CA ALA A 60 -9.17 -22.63 14.97
C ALA A 60 -10.41 -22.74 14.09
N ARG A 61 -10.35 -23.58 13.06
CA ARG A 61 -11.48 -23.81 12.15
C ARG A 61 -12.68 -24.44 12.86
N ARG A 62 -12.46 -25.39 13.77
CA ARG A 62 -13.53 -25.94 14.62
C ARG A 62 -14.10 -24.88 15.56
N ALA A 63 -13.26 -23.99 16.10
CA ALA A 63 -13.70 -22.91 16.97
C ALA A 63 -14.52 -21.85 16.21
N PHE A 64 -14.14 -21.48 14.99
CA PHE A 64 -14.94 -20.63 14.12
C PHE A 64 -16.30 -21.26 13.79
N ALA A 65 -16.35 -22.57 13.52
CA ALA A 65 -17.62 -23.26 13.28
C ALA A 65 -18.58 -23.15 14.48
N LYS A 66 -18.06 -23.19 15.71
CA LYS A 66 -18.87 -22.95 16.93
C LYS A 66 -19.41 -21.53 17.03
N VAL A 67 -18.68 -20.52 16.54
CA VAL A 67 -19.21 -19.14 16.46
C VAL A 67 -20.42 -19.11 15.52
N VAL A 68 -20.30 -19.74 14.35
CA VAL A 68 -21.39 -19.82 13.36
C VAL A 68 -22.61 -20.55 13.91
N GLU A 69 -22.40 -21.66 14.62
CA GLU A 69 -23.47 -22.46 15.22
C GLU A 69 -24.20 -21.72 16.34
N ARG A 70 -23.46 -21.07 17.25
CA ARG A 70 -24.04 -20.45 18.45
C ARG A 70 -24.62 -19.06 18.21
N PHE A 71 -24.10 -18.32 17.25
CA PHE A 71 -24.47 -16.92 17.01
C PHE A 71 -24.68 -16.63 15.52
N PRO A 72 -25.55 -17.37 14.81
CA PRO A 72 -25.62 -17.40 13.34
C PRO A 72 -25.87 -16.05 12.65
N ASP A 73 -26.48 -15.10 13.37
CA ASP A 73 -26.87 -13.77 12.89
C ASP A 73 -25.90 -12.65 13.31
N SER A 74 -24.86 -12.97 14.09
CA SER A 74 -23.83 -12.00 14.51
C SER A 74 -22.89 -11.61 13.38
N SER A 75 -22.25 -10.44 13.51
CA SER A 75 -21.20 -10.02 12.58
C SER A 75 -19.98 -10.96 12.65
N ALA A 76 -19.67 -11.44 13.87
CA ALA A 76 -18.63 -12.43 14.13
C ALA A 76 -18.89 -13.76 13.41
N ALA A 77 -20.14 -14.24 13.36
CA ALA A 77 -20.48 -15.44 12.59
C ALA A 77 -20.32 -15.23 11.09
N SER A 78 -20.61 -14.04 10.55
CA SER A 78 -20.36 -13.73 9.14
C SER A 78 -18.87 -13.82 8.79
N ALA A 79 -18.00 -13.30 9.66
CA ALA A 79 -16.54 -13.44 9.53
C ALA A 79 -16.07 -14.90 9.72
N ALA A 80 -16.68 -15.64 10.64
CA ALA A 80 -16.36 -17.03 10.92
C ALA A 80 -16.79 -17.97 9.77
N LYS A 81 -17.93 -17.72 9.12
CA LYS A 81 -18.42 -18.47 7.95
C LYS A 81 -17.36 -18.50 6.84
N ARG A 82 -16.73 -17.35 6.54
CA ARG A 82 -15.62 -17.28 5.57
C ARG A 82 -14.44 -18.17 5.97
N ARG A 83 -14.09 -18.20 7.26
CA ARG A 83 -12.99 -18.98 7.85
C ARG A 83 -13.24 -20.47 8.00
N THR A 84 -14.48 -20.91 7.77
CA THR A 84 -14.87 -22.32 7.79
C THR A 84 -15.03 -22.97 6.42
N ARG A 85 -14.97 -22.18 5.33
CA ARG A 85 -15.12 -22.68 3.95
C ARG A 85 -14.04 -23.73 3.62
N PRO A 86 -14.37 -24.85 2.92
CA PRO A 86 -13.40 -25.84 2.41
C PRO A 86 -12.17 -25.16 1.81
N SER A 87 -12.45 -24.31 0.82
CA SER A 87 -11.53 -23.37 0.21
C SER A 87 -11.85 -21.93 0.64
N GLY A 88 -10.91 -21.24 1.28
CA GLY A 88 -11.11 -19.86 1.71
C GLY A 88 -10.10 -19.32 2.72
N PHE A 89 -10.26 -18.03 3.03
CA PHE A 89 -9.43 -17.30 3.98
C PHE A 89 -9.58 -17.83 5.41
N LEU A 90 -8.47 -18.14 6.09
CA LEU A 90 -8.47 -18.63 7.48
C LEU A 90 -8.08 -17.55 8.49
N GLY A 91 -7.10 -16.71 8.15
CA GLY A 91 -6.56 -15.69 9.04
C GLY A 91 -5.29 -15.06 8.48
N TRP A 92 -4.79 -14.00 9.12
CA TRP A 92 -3.57 -13.31 8.72
C TRP A 92 -2.65 -13.05 9.93
N THR A 93 -1.35 -12.87 9.68
CA THR A 93 -0.34 -12.57 10.71
C THR A 93 0.78 -11.74 10.12
N ASP A 94 1.28 -10.77 10.87
CA ASP A 94 2.49 -10.03 10.49
C ASP A 94 3.72 -10.93 10.53
N ILE A 95 4.50 -10.90 9.45
CA ILE A 95 5.83 -11.52 9.40
C ILE A 95 6.89 -10.46 9.75
N LEU A 96 6.74 -9.27 9.18
CA LEU A 96 7.59 -8.11 9.44
C LEU A 96 6.70 -6.86 9.44
N ARG A 97 6.76 -6.07 10.51
CA ARG A 97 6.01 -4.81 10.66
C ARG A 97 7.00 -3.70 11.01
N SER A 98 7.34 -2.88 10.02
CA SER A 98 8.32 -1.79 10.13
C SER A 98 7.67 -0.43 10.44
N GLY A 99 6.35 -0.35 10.39
CA GLY A 99 5.56 0.83 10.75
C GLY A 99 4.10 0.70 10.37
N ASP A 100 3.35 1.78 10.54
CA ASP A 100 1.93 1.83 10.18
C ASP A 100 1.74 1.61 8.68
N SER A 101 0.74 0.79 8.31
CA SER A 101 0.35 0.56 6.92
C SER A 101 0.10 1.88 6.16
N ALA A 102 -0.37 2.93 6.85
CA ALA A 102 -0.54 4.27 6.33
C ALA A 102 0.74 4.87 5.71
N ASN A 103 1.93 4.43 6.10
CA ASN A 103 3.20 4.92 5.55
C ASN A 103 4.20 3.80 5.19
N ARG A 104 3.72 2.61 4.83
CA ARG A 104 4.54 1.48 4.38
C ARG A 104 3.94 0.82 3.15
N VAL A 105 4.75 0.13 2.38
CA VAL A 105 4.28 -0.81 1.35
C VAL A 105 3.92 -2.12 2.03
N ASP A 106 2.64 -2.46 2.08
CA ASP A 106 2.15 -3.73 2.62
C ASP A 106 2.15 -4.81 1.54
N VAL A 107 2.97 -5.84 1.72
CA VAL A 107 3.03 -7.01 0.83
C VAL A 107 2.37 -8.21 1.50
N VAL A 108 1.24 -8.66 0.95
CA VAL A 108 0.50 -9.81 1.48
C VAL A 108 0.94 -11.11 0.80
N ILE A 109 1.39 -12.08 1.58
CA ILE A 109 1.86 -13.38 1.11
C ILE A 109 0.75 -14.41 1.33
N MET A 110 0.36 -15.09 0.25
CA MET A 110 -0.70 -16.11 0.25
C MET A 110 -0.19 -17.45 -0.28
N GLY A 111 -0.85 -18.52 0.12
CA GLY A 111 -0.62 -19.86 -0.40
C GLY A 111 -1.84 -20.35 -1.16
N GLU A 112 -1.61 -20.96 -2.32
CA GLU A 112 -2.64 -21.64 -3.11
C GLU A 112 -2.31 -23.12 -3.28
N GLY A 113 -3.32 -23.98 -3.15
CA GLY A 113 -3.19 -25.44 -3.12
C GLY A 113 -2.67 -25.97 -1.77
N TYR A 114 -2.63 -25.14 -0.73
CA TYR A 114 -2.24 -25.56 0.62
C TYR A 114 -3.48 -25.98 1.42
N THR A 115 -3.67 -27.29 1.53
CA THR A 115 -4.71 -27.88 2.39
C THR A 115 -4.49 -27.53 3.87
N LEU A 116 -5.51 -27.74 4.71
CA LEU A 116 -5.49 -27.34 6.12
C LEU A 116 -4.30 -27.93 6.89
N ASP A 117 -3.93 -29.18 6.60
CA ASP A 117 -2.77 -29.89 7.16
C ASP A 117 -1.42 -29.38 6.64
N LYS A 118 -1.40 -28.67 5.50
CA LYS A 118 -0.20 -28.12 4.87
C LYS A 118 0.06 -26.66 5.21
N GLN A 119 -0.81 -26.00 5.97
CA GLN A 119 -0.65 -24.59 6.34
C GLN A 119 0.65 -24.31 7.10
N ARG A 120 1.16 -25.25 7.92
CA ARG A 120 2.47 -25.10 8.56
C ARG A 120 3.65 -25.08 7.58
N ALA A 121 3.53 -25.77 6.44
CA ALA A 121 4.53 -25.70 5.39
C ALA A 121 4.49 -24.34 4.68
N PHE A 122 3.28 -23.83 4.43
CA PHE A 122 3.08 -22.47 3.92
C PHE A 122 3.64 -21.41 4.86
N ASP A 123 3.39 -21.51 6.17
CA ASP A 123 3.91 -20.56 7.15
C ASP A 123 5.43 -20.41 7.10
N LYS A 124 6.14 -21.54 6.99
CA LYS A 124 7.59 -21.57 6.86
C LYS A 124 8.08 -20.94 5.57
N LEU A 125 7.35 -21.15 4.46
CA LEU A 125 7.65 -20.51 3.19
C LEU A 125 7.47 -18.99 3.31
N ALA A 126 6.30 -18.55 3.78
CA ALA A 126 5.94 -17.15 3.93
C ALA A 126 6.93 -16.39 4.84
N ALA A 127 7.34 -17.00 5.95
CA ALA A 127 8.32 -16.41 6.87
C ALA A 127 9.71 -16.14 6.25
N ASN A 128 10.04 -16.79 5.13
CA ASN A 128 11.30 -16.56 4.42
C ASN A 128 11.18 -15.55 3.27
N VAL A 129 9.97 -15.16 2.87
CA VAL A 129 9.75 -14.23 1.74
C VAL A 129 10.43 -12.88 1.94
N PRO A 130 10.37 -12.22 3.12
CA PRO A 130 11.10 -10.96 3.33
C PRO A 130 12.59 -11.12 3.03
N LYS A 131 13.21 -12.22 3.50
CA LYS A 131 14.63 -12.51 3.24
C LYS A 131 14.92 -12.73 1.75
N PHE A 132 13.97 -13.23 0.98
CA PHE A 132 14.12 -13.42 -0.46
C PHE A 132 14.03 -12.10 -1.22
N ILE A 133 13.05 -11.27 -0.88
CA ILE A 133 12.87 -9.94 -1.50
C ILE A 133 14.06 -9.04 -1.16
N LEU A 134 14.48 -9.02 0.11
CA LEU A 134 15.58 -8.19 0.61
C LEU A 134 16.98 -8.71 0.20
N ARG A 135 17.08 -9.81 -0.56
CA ARG A 135 18.33 -10.10 -1.28
C ARG A 135 18.58 -9.15 -2.43
N GLN A 136 17.52 -8.53 -2.96
CA GLN A 136 17.66 -7.47 -3.93
C GLN A 136 18.15 -6.20 -3.23
N LYS A 137 19.37 -5.74 -3.57
CA LYS A 137 20.03 -4.59 -2.93
C LYS A 137 19.13 -3.36 -2.89
N THR A 138 18.41 -3.07 -3.98
CA THR A 138 17.48 -1.94 -4.04
C THR A 138 16.39 -2.04 -2.96
N LEU A 139 15.81 -3.22 -2.75
CA LEU A 139 14.72 -3.38 -1.78
C LEU A 139 15.26 -3.46 -0.35
N ALA A 140 16.45 -4.02 -0.16
CA ALA A 140 17.16 -4.03 1.11
C ALA A 140 17.50 -2.62 1.62
N GLU A 141 17.84 -1.70 0.71
CA GLU A 141 18.08 -0.30 1.06
C GLU A 141 16.86 0.37 1.70
N TYR A 142 15.65 -0.05 1.29
CA TYR A 142 14.39 0.50 1.77
C TYR A 142 13.62 -0.51 2.64
N GLU A 143 14.30 -1.42 3.35
CA GLU A 143 13.64 -2.47 4.16
C GLU A 143 12.61 -1.89 5.14
N ALA A 144 12.95 -0.78 5.81
CA ALA A 144 12.07 -0.12 6.78
C ALA A 144 10.76 0.41 6.18
N TYR A 145 10.64 0.43 4.84
CA TYR A 145 9.51 0.98 4.09
C TYR A 145 8.48 -0.11 3.76
N PHE A 146 8.77 -1.36 4.05
CA PHE A 146 7.89 -2.49 3.79
C PHE A 146 7.33 -3.09 5.07
N ASN A 147 6.09 -3.57 4.98
CA ASN A 147 5.54 -4.57 5.86
C ASN A 147 5.27 -5.84 5.06
N PHE A 148 5.43 -7.00 5.70
CA PHE A 148 5.10 -8.29 5.12
C PHE A 148 4.07 -8.99 6.00
N ILE A 149 2.95 -9.34 5.39
CA ILE A 149 1.81 -9.95 6.08
C ILE A 149 1.58 -11.32 5.45
N ARG A 150 1.47 -12.38 6.25
CA ARG A 150 1.00 -13.68 5.78
C ARG A 150 -0.52 -13.70 5.85
N ALA A 151 -1.19 -14.09 4.78
CA ALA A 151 -2.60 -14.48 4.78
C ALA A 151 -2.70 -15.98 4.50
N ASN A 152 -3.18 -16.75 5.48
CA ASN A 152 -3.45 -18.17 5.32
C ASN A 152 -4.76 -18.33 4.57
N VAL A 153 -4.66 -18.86 3.36
CA VAL A 153 -5.78 -19.29 2.54
C VAL A 153 -5.71 -20.81 2.46
N VAL A 154 -6.78 -21.49 2.84
CA VAL A 154 -6.87 -22.96 2.83
C VAL A 154 -7.53 -23.37 1.53
N SER A 155 -6.95 -24.32 0.80
CA SER A 155 -7.59 -25.00 -0.34
C SER A 155 -8.18 -26.33 0.11
N ALA A 156 -9.32 -26.75 -0.44
CA ALA A 156 -9.88 -28.07 -0.16
C ALA A 156 -9.00 -29.18 -0.75
N GLU A 157 -8.48 -28.94 -1.95
CA GLU A 157 -7.59 -29.86 -2.67
C GLU A 157 -6.19 -29.27 -2.88
N ASP A 158 -5.23 -30.16 -3.10
CA ASP A 158 -3.86 -29.82 -3.50
C ASP A 158 -3.71 -30.17 -4.98
N GLY A 159 -3.80 -29.15 -5.83
CA GLY A 159 -3.84 -29.31 -7.28
C GLY A 159 -3.72 -27.98 -7.99
N VAL A 160 -3.64 -28.06 -9.31
CA VAL A 160 -3.66 -26.93 -10.24
C VAL A 160 -4.45 -27.40 -11.46
N ASP A 161 -5.47 -26.64 -11.84
CA ASP A 161 -6.32 -26.97 -12.97
C ASP A 161 -5.53 -27.07 -14.27
N GLY A 162 -5.93 -27.97 -15.15
CA GLY A 162 -5.28 -28.18 -16.44
C GLY A 162 -5.29 -29.64 -16.87
N PHE A 163 -5.02 -29.86 -18.17
CA PHE A 163 -4.94 -31.20 -18.76
C PHE A 163 -6.17 -32.08 -18.46
N GLY A 164 -7.37 -31.47 -18.41
CA GLY A 164 -8.64 -32.16 -18.14
C GLY A 164 -8.90 -32.49 -16.66
N ARG A 165 -8.17 -31.87 -15.74
CA ARG A 165 -8.39 -32.00 -14.29
C ARG A 165 -8.76 -30.65 -13.70
N GLU A 166 -9.70 -30.67 -12.77
CA GLU A 166 -10.18 -29.53 -11.99
C GLU A 166 -10.02 -29.87 -10.50
N TYR A 167 -9.67 -28.87 -9.69
CA TYR A 167 -9.45 -28.99 -8.25
C TYR A 167 -10.15 -27.84 -7.51
N ASP A 168 -10.76 -28.13 -6.37
CA ASP A 168 -11.30 -27.11 -5.47
C ASP A 168 -10.15 -26.43 -4.71
N THR A 169 -9.61 -25.37 -5.30
CA THR A 169 -8.58 -24.52 -4.71
C THR A 169 -9.06 -23.09 -4.51
N ALA A 170 -8.58 -22.44 -3.46
CA ALA A 170 -9.17 -21.21 -2.96
C ALA A 170 -8.93 -19.96 -3.79
N LEU A 171 -7.91 -19.96 -4.65
CA LEU A 171 -7.55 -18.84 -5.52
C LEU A 171 -7.64 -19.22 -7.00
N GLY A 172 -8.21 -20.37 -7.35
CA GLY A 172 -8.40 -20.83 -8.73
C GLY A 172 -7.08 -21.09 -9.48
N GLY A 173 -6.12 -21.74 -8.81
CA GLY A 173 -4.84 -22.13 -9.37
C GLY A 173 -5.00 -22.97 -10.65
N LYS A 174 -4.44 -22.48 -11.76
CA LYS A 174 -4.57 -23.11 -13.09
C LYS A 174 -3.31 -23.01 -13.95
N THR A 175 -3.14 -23.98 -14.83
CA THR A 175 -2.13 -23.96 -15.89
C THR A 175 -2.64 -23.11 -17.04
N LEU A 176 -1.95 -22.03 -17.35
CA LEU A 176 -2.33 -21.14 -18.44
C LEU A 176 -1.91 -21.74 -19.79
N SER A 177 -2.69 -21.45 -20.83
CA SER A 177 -2.42 -21.82 -22.22
C SER A 177 -1.28 -20.98 -22.85
N THR A 178 -0.18 -20.83 -22.12
CA THR A 178 1.07 -20.22 -22.61
C THR A 178 2.00 -21.30 -23.13
N TYR A 179 2.97 -20.94 -23.97
CA TYR A 179 3.93 -21.91 -24.53
C TYR A 179 4.66 -22.73 -23.45
N ALA A 180 4.98 -22.11 -22.30
CA ALA A 180 5.68 -22.75 -21.20
C ALA A 180 4.77 -23.26 -20.07
N GLY A 181 3.45 -23.12 -20.20
CA GLY A 181 2.49 -23.61 -19.20
C GLY A 181 2.56 -22.91 -17.84
N HIS A 182 2.77 -21.58 -17.82
CA HIS A 182 2.83 -20.79 -16.60
C HIS A 182 1.60 -20.99 -15.71
N VAL A 183 1.81 -20.98 -14.39
CA VAL A 183 0.72 -20.98 -13.42
C VAL A 183 0.05 -19.60 -13.34
N GLY A 184 -1.28 -19.62 -13.24
CA GLY A 184 -2.11 -18.46 -12.95
C GLY A 184 -3.07 -18.74 -11.81
N ILE A 185 -3.67 -17.66 -11.32
CA ILE A 185 -4.73 -17.65 -10.31
C ILE A 185 -5.85 -16.70 -10.77
N GLU A 186 -6.92 -16.61 -9.98
CA GLU A 186 -7.99 -15.64 -10.19
C GLU A 186 -7.79 -14.40 -9.31
N ASN A 187 -7.35 -13.30 -9.94
CA ASN A 187 -7.09 -12.03 -9.25
C ASN A 187 -8.30 -11.48 -8.48
N GLY A 188 -9.53 -11.84 -8.87
CA GLY A 188 -10.75 -11.47 -8.14
C GLY A 188 -10.81 -12.11 -6.75
N LEU A 189 -10.45 -13.39 -6.64
CA LEU A 189 -10.44 -14.13 -5.37
C LEU A 189 -9.32 -13.63 -4.45
N VAL A 190 -8.15 -13.31 -5.01
CA VAL A 190 -7.07 -12.67 -4.24
C VAL A 190 -7.54 -11.35 -3.64
N ARG A 191 -8.23 -10.51 -4.43
CA ARG A 191 -8.78 -9.25 -3.94
C ARG A 191 -9.85 -9.43 -2.86
N GLU A 192 -10.71 -10.46 -2.97
CA GLU A 192 -11.65 -10.82 -1.90
C GLU A 192 -10.90 -11.11 -0.60
N VAL A 193 -9.85 -11.93 -0.64
CA VAL A 193 -9.01 -12.22 0.54
C VAL A 193 -8.36 -10.97 1.10
N LEU A 194 -7.85 -10.06 0.25
CA LEU A 194 -7.24 -8.82 0.70
C LEU A 194 -8.22 -7.91 1.45
N THR A 195 -9.54 -8.01 1.24
CA THR A 195 -10.52 -7.24 2.05
C THR A 195 -10.54 -7.64 3.52
N ASP A 196 -10.10 -8.85 3.86
CA ASP A 196 -10.00 -9.37 5.23
C ASP A 196 -8.65 -9.02 5.91
N VAL A 197 -7.71 -8.40 5.18
CA VAL A 197 -6.40 -7.96 5.69
C VAL A 197 -6.39 -6.44 5.81
N PRO A 198 -6.39 -5.85 7.02
CA PRO A 198 -6.51 -4.40 7.19
C PRO A 198 -5.27 -3.67 6.66
N GLY A 199 -5.49 -2.48 6.11
CA GLY A 199 -4.42 -1.53 5.74
C GLY A 199 -3.65 -1.83 4.45
N ASN A 200 -3.82 -3.02 3.85
CA ASN A 200 -2.98 -3.46 2.74
C ASN A 200 -3.12 -2.62 1.45
N ASP A 201 -2.06 -2.63 0.63
CA ASP A 201 -1.95 -1.85 -0.61
C ASP A 201 -2.55 -2.51 -1.86
N GLY A 202 -3.23 -3.66 -1.75
CA GLY A 202 -3.65 -4.43 -2.93
C GLY A 202 -2.51 -5.26 -3.55
N GLN A 203 -1.33 -5.29 -2.92
CA GLN A 203 -0.15 -6.00 -3.37
C GLN A 203 -0.04 -7.38 -2.71
N ALA A 204 0.05 -8.43 -3.52
CA ALA A 204 0.14 -9.81 -3.06
C ALA A 204 1.21 -10.65 -3.77
N ILE A 205 1.76 -11.62 -3.06
CA ILE A 205 2.59 -12.71 -3.60
C ILE A 205 1.89 -14.03 -3.28
N VAL A 206 1.47 -14.75 -4.30
CA VAL A 206 0.72 -16.00 -4.17
C VAL A 206 1.62 -17.17 -4.58
N PHE A 207 1.94 -18.05 -3.63
CA PHE A 207 2.67 -19.28 -3.93
C PHE A 207 1.70 -20.41 -4.27
N VAL A 208 1.69 -20.86 -5.51
CA VAL A 208 0.89 -22.01 -5.97
C VAL A 208 1.72 -23.28 -5.84
N ARG A 209 1.35 -24.14 -4.89
CA ARG A 209 2.17 -25.26 -4.42
C ARG A 209 2.67 -26.19 -5.53
N LEU A 210 1.78 -26.61 -6.44
CA LEU A 210 2.08 -27.50 -7.56
C LEU A 210 2.17 -26.77 -8.91
N GLY A 211 2.24 -25.44 -8.88
CA GLY A 211 2.39 -24.62 -10.08
C GLY A 211 3.80 -24.68 -10.66
N VAL A 212 3.92 -24.30 -11.92
CA VAL A 212 5.19 -24.19 -12.65
C VAL A 212 5.34 -22.76 -13.17
N LEU A 213 6.57 -22.21 -13.08
CA LEU A 213 6.91 -20.83 -13.43
C LEU A 213 6.05 -19.81 -12.68
N GLY A 214 5.92 -18.57 -13.15
CA GLY A 214 5.16 -17.53 -12.49
C GLY A 214 4.44 -16.60 -13.46
N THR A 215 3.59 -15.75 -12.92
CA THR A 215 2.99 -14.64 -13.66
C THR A 215 2.86 -13.44 -12.74
N GLY A 216 3.04 -12.25 -13.27
CA GLY A 216 3.03 -11.02 -12.48
C GLY A 216 2.25 -9.91 -13.16
N GLY A 217 1.49 -9.15 -12.36
CA GLY A 217 0.81 -7.96 -12.83
C GLY A 217 -0.44 -7.64 -12.02
N GLY A 218 -0.89 -6.38 -12.11
CA GLY A 218 -2.15 -5.96 -11.49
C GLY A 218 -2.18 -6.08 -9.97
N GLY A 219 -1.00 -6.00 -9.32
CA GLY A 219 -0.83 -6.10 -7.87
C GLY A 219 -0.57 -7.52 -7.37
N VAL A 220 -0.54 -8.53 -8.25
CA VAL A 220 -0.34 -9.92 -7.84
C VAL A 220 0.86 -10.54 -8.55
N ALA A 221 1.78 -11.10 -7.76
CA ALA A 221 2.86 -11.96 -8.22
C ALA A 221 2.51 -13.42 -7.89
N THR A 222 2.26 -14.23 -8.91
CA THR A 222 1.95 -15.66 -8.79
C THR A 222 3.21 -16.47 -9.01
N ILE A 223 3.55 -17.31 -8.04
CA ILE A 223 4.79 -18.08 -8.01
C ILE A 223 4.46 -19.57 -7.97
N GLY A 224 4.86 -20.32 -8.99
CA GLY A 224 4.80 -21.77 -9.01
C GLY A 224 5.88 -22.40 -8.12
N GLY A 225 5.47 -23.27 -7.21
CA GLY A 225 6.37 -23.93 -6.27
C GLY A 225 6.99 -22.94 -5.28
N GLN A 226 8.33 -22.87 -5.26
CA GLN A 226 9.10 -22.08 -4.28
C GLN A 226 10.32 -21.38 -4.91
N SER A 227 10.27 -21.06 -6.21
CA SER A 227 11.39 -20.45 -6.92
C SER A 227 11.70 -19.03 -6.44
N VAL A 228 12.78 -18.86 -5.67
CA VAL A 228 13.23 -17.57 -5.13
C VAL A 228 13.52 -16.54 -6.24
N LYS A 229 14.13 -16.96 -7.35
CA LYS A 229 14.43 -16.07 -8.48
C LYS A 229 13.15 -15.52 -9.11
N THR A 230 12.12 -16.37 -9.21
CA THR A 230 10.80 -15.99 -9.74
C THR A 230 10.11 -14.98 -8.81
N VAL A 231 10.28 -15.07 -7.48
CA VAL A 231 9.67 -14.12 -6.53
C VAL A 231 10.00 -12.67 -6.87
N VAL A 232 11.29 -12.32 -7.02
CA VAL A 232 11.70 -10.93 -7.26
C VAL A 232 11.30 -10.46 -8.66
N HIS A 233 11.40 -11.34 -9.66
CA HIS A 233 11.00 -11.05 -11.04
C HIS A 233 9.50 -10.74 -11.14
N GLU A 234 8.64 -11.64 -10.63
CA GLU A 234 7.19 -11.43 -10.68
C GLU A 234 6.74 -10.29 -9.75
N PHE A 235 7.46 -10.06 -8.64
CA PHE A 235 7.23 -8.88 -7.81
C PHE A 235 7.49 -7.60 -8.61
N GLY A 236 8.56 -7.56 -9.43
CA GLY A 236 8.86 -6.47 -10.34
C GLY A 236 7.73 -6.16 -11.33
N HIS A 237 7.09 -7.18 -11.89
CA HIS A 237 5.89 -6.98 -12.71
C HIS A 237 4.68 -6.50 -11.89
N SER A 238 4.44 -7.14 -10.74
CA SER A 238 3.23 -6.93 -9.96
C SER A 238 3.17 -5.55 -9.31
N PHE A 239 4.32 -5.04 -8.84
CA PHE A 239 4.39 -3.83 -8.01
C PHE A 239 4.94 -2.62 -8.77
N PHE A 240 5.99 -2.83 -9.57
CA PHE A 240 6.67 -1.78 -10.33
C PHE A 240 6.24 -1.70 -11.80
N GLY A 241 5.59 -2.77 -12.30
CA GLY A 241 5.19 -2.90 -13.71
C GLY A 241 6.32 -2.85 -14.71
N LEU A 242 7.45 -3.41 -14.33
CA LEU A 242 8.56 -3.64 -15.24
C LEU A 242 8.11 -4.60 -16.35
N GLY A 243 8.69 -4.47 -17.53
CA GLY A 243 8.52 -5.43 -18.63
C GLY A 243 9.60 -6.51 -18.60
N ASP A 244 9.33 -7.64 -19.24
CA ASP A 244 10.32 -8.69 -19.47
C ASP A 244 11.44 -8.19 -20.37
N GLU A 245 12.70 -8.41 -19.98
CA GLU A 245 13.89 -8.08 -20.75
C GLU A 245 14.50 -9.31 -21.45
N TYR A 246 14.04 -10.52 -21.12
CA TYR A 246 14.48 -11.72 -21.83
C TYR A 246 13.83 -11.85 -23.20
N THR A 247 14.44 -12.70 -24.02
CA THR A 247 13.91 -13.13 -25.31
C THR A 247 13.66 -14.64 -25.23
N SER A 248 12.43 -15.05 -25.53
CA SER A 248 12.05 -16.47 -25.54
C SER A 248 11.48 -16.89 -26.90
N GLU A 249 11.02 -15.93 -27.69
CA GLU A 249 10.47 -16.12 -29.02
C GLU A 249 11.38 -15.49 -30.08
N THR A 250 11.79 -16.31 -31.05
CA THR A 250 12.64 -15.90 -32.17
C THR A 250 11.83 -15.33 -33.35
N HIS A 251 10.50 -15.33 -33.26
CA HIS A 251 9.58 -14.81 -34.28
C HIS A 251 8.81 -13.59 -33.75
N LYS A 252 8.43 -12.68 -34.65
CA LYS A 252 7.72 -11.44 -34.31
C LYS A 252 6.30 -11.73 -33.81
N ARG A 253 5.95 -11.21 -32.63
CA ARG A 253 4.59 -11.27 -32.08
C ARG A 253 4.06 -9.90 -31.74
N GLY A 254 2.87 -9.59 -32.26
CA GLY A 254 2.06 -8.47 -31.79
C GLY A 254 2.78 -7.12 -31.73
N LYS A 255 2.19 -6.18 -31.00
CA LYS A 255 2.82 -4.89 -30.72
C LYS A 255 3.52 -4.95 -29.37
N VAL A 256 4.77 -4.53 -29.31
CA VAL A 256 5.52 -4.39 -28.04
C VAL A 256 4.81 -3.37 -27.16
N ARG A 257 4.55 -3.76 -25.90
CA ARG A 257 4.00 -2.85 -24.88
C ARG A 257 5.17 -2.20 -24.15
N ASN A 258 5.28 -0.89 -24.27
CA ASN A 258 6.32 -0.14 -23.56
C ASN A 258 6.15 -0.24 -22.05
N ALA A 259 7.28 -0.36 -21.36
CA ALA A 259 7.45 -0.24 -19.92
C ALA A 259 8.63 0.69 -19.65
N VAL A 260 8.92 0.99 -18.39
CA VAL A 260 10.08 1.84 -18.04
C VAL A 260 11.42 1.25 -18.49
N ASN A 261 11.48 -0.06 -18.70
CA ASN A 261 12.66 -0.83 -19.11
C ASN A 261 12.47 -1.59 -20.43
N VAL A 262 11.39 -1.33 -21.17
CA VAL A 262 11.10 -1.97 -22.47
C VAL A 262 10.56 -0.94 -23.45
N SER A 263 11.13 -0.89 -24.65
CA SER A 263 10.75 0.03 -25.72
C SER A 263 10.39 -0.72 -27.01
N ASN A 264 9.54 -0.09 -27.82
CA ASN A 264 9.16 -0.48 -29.17
C ASN A 264 9.82 0.38 -30.27
N THR A 265 10.78 1.22 -29.88
CA THR A 265 11.59 2.06 -30.77
C THR A 265 13.07 1.94 -30.40
N PRO A 266 13.99 1.91 -31.40
CA PRO A 266 15.42 1.96 -31.16
C PRO A 266 15.94 3.39 -30.89
N ASP A 267 15.11 4.42 -31.03
CA ASP A 267 15.53 5.82 -30.86
C ASP A 267 15.84 6.13 -29.40
N GLU A 268 17.12 6.41 -29.10
CA GLU A 268 17.62 6.72 -27.76
C GLU A 268 16.94 7.94 -27.11
N SER A 269 16.42 8.87 -27.91
CA SER A 269 15.72 10.06 -27.41
C SER A 269 14.25 9.80 -27.06
N GLU A 270 13.67 8.70 -27.55
CA GLU A 270 12.26 8.36 -27.35
C GLU A 270 12.04 7.29 -26.27
N VAL A 271 13.08 6.55 -25.87
CA VAL A 271 12.96 5.52 -24.82
C VAL A 271 12.70 6.13 -23.45
N SER A 272 12.02 5.38 -22.57
CA SER A 272 11.66 5.87 -21.22
C SER A 272 12.87 6.14 -20.32
N TRP A 273 14.04 5.58 -20.65
CA TRP A 273 15.30 5.74 -19.93
C TRP A 273 16.31 6.67 -20.64
N ALA A 274 15.85 7.51 -21.59
CA ALA A 274 16.71 8.41 -22.36
C ALA A 274 17.63 9.28 -21.48
N HIS A 275 17.16 9.72 -20.31
CA HIS A 275 17.94 10.52 -19.37
C HIS A 275 19.14 9.78 -18.77
N TRP A 276 19.12 8.45 -18.73
CA TRP A 276 20.30 7.65 -18.34
C TRP A 276 21.35 7.59 -19.45
N ILE A 277 20.92 7.60 -20.72
CA ILE A 277 21.80 7.67 -21.88
C ILE A 277 22.42 9.07 -21.97
N GLU A 278 21.62 10.11 -21.83
CA GLU A 278 22.07 11.52 -21.80
C GLU A 278 23.08 11.78 -20.66
N ALA A 279 22.89 11.14 -19.50
CA ALA A 279 23.84 11.20 -18.38
C ALA A 279 25.11 10.36 -18.57
N GLU A 280 25.29 9.75 -19.75
CA GLU A 280 26.43 8.92 -20.14
C GLU A 280 26.73 7.79 -19.15
N VAL A 281 25.68 7.15 -18.61
CA VAL A 281 25.85 6.04 -17.65
C VAL A 281 26.36 4.80 -18.39
N PRO A 282 27.53 4.24 -18.01
CA PRO A 282 28.11 3.11 -18.72
C PRO A 282 27.20 1.89 -18.74
N GLY A 283 27.06 1.28 -19.92
CA GLY A 283 26.28 0.06 -20.12
C GLY A 283 24.76 0.28 -20.23
N ILE A 284 24.30 1.53 -20.22
CA ILE A 284 22.93 1.88 -20.62
C ILE A 284 22.92 2.27 -22.10
N GLY A 285 21.96 1.73 -22.84
CA GLY A 285 21.75 2.01 -24.26
C GLY A 285 20.40 1.47 -24.72
N VAL A 286 20.26 1.19 -26.01
CA VAL A 286 19.04 0.62 -26.58
C VAL A 286 19.38 -0.70 -27.27
N TYR A 287 19.30 -1.80 -26.50
CA TYR A 287 19.71 -3.13 -26.95
C TYR A 287 18.50 -3.91 -27.47
N GLU A 288 18.58 -4.43 -28.69
CA GLU A 288 17.48 -5.22 -29.28
C GLU A 288 17.33 -6.58 -28.58
N GLY A 289 16.09 -6.98 -28.33
CA GLY A 289 15.70 -8.20 -27.63
C GLY A 289 15.08 -7.92 -26.26
N ALA A 290 13.75 -7.85 -26.20
CA ALA A 290 12.97 -7.61 -24.99
C ALA A 290 11.52 -8.08 -25.17
N ALA A 291 10.70 -8.02 -24.12
CA ALA A 291 9.28 -8.41 -24.13
C ALA A 291 9.04 -9.83 -24.69
N GLY A 292 9.97 -10.75 -24.44
CA GLY A 292 9.96 -12.10 -25.02
C GLY A 292 10.35 -12.17 -26.50
N GLN A 293 10.57 -11.04 -27.18
CA GLN A 293 10.80 -10.96 -28.63
C GLN A 293 12.26 -10.66 -28.97
N ALA A 294 12.82 -11.44 -29.90
CA ALA A 294 14.18 -11.24 -30.39
C ALA A 294 14.38 -10.01 -31.30
N ARG A 295 13.30 -9.41 -31.82
CA ARG A 295 13.36 -8.26 -32.75
C ARG A 295 12.27 -7.25 -32.45
N ASP A 296 12.46 -6.01 -32.89
CA ASP A 296 11.49 -4.91 -32.78
C ASP A 296 11.09 -4.55 -31.33
N ALA A 297 11.90 -4.97 -30.36
CA ALA A 297 11.74 -4.71 -28.93
C ALA A 297 13.13 -4.41 -28.35
N TRP A 298 13.23 -3.42 -27.46
CA TRP A 298 14.52 -2.98 -26.91
C TRP A 298 14.49 -2.87 -25.38
N LYS A 299 15.65 -3.11 -24.77
CA LYS A 299 15.91 -3.03 -23.32
C LYS A 299 17.10 -2.12 -23.00
N PRO A 300 17.22 -1.62 -21.76
CA PRO A 300 18.25 -0.65 -21.39
C PRO A 300 19.64 -1.24 -21.21
N THR A 301 19.76 -2.54 -20.93
CA THR A 301 21.03 -3.21 -20.64
C THR A 301 21.17 -4.51 -21.41
N PRO A 302 22.39 -4.95 -21.77
CA PRO A 302 22.57 -6.19 -22.51
C PRO A 302 22.31 -7.45 -21.66
N GLY A 303 22.30 -7.33 -20.32
CA GLY A 303 22.02 -8.43 -19.40
C GLY A 303 22.28 -8.07 -17.94
N GLY A 304 22.05 -9.03 -17.03
CA GLY A 304 22.25 -8.87 -15.59
C GLY A 304 21.03 -8.35 -14.82
N CYS A 305 20.05 -7.79 -15.52
CA CYS A 305 18.77 -7.42 -14.94
C CYS A 305 17.98 -8.66 -14.48
N VAL A 306 17.30 -8.56 -13.33
CA VAL A 306 16.36 -9.58 -12.82
C VAL A 306 15.14 -9.74 -13.74
N MET A 307 14.79 -8.72 -14.52
CA MET A 307 13.73 -8.82 -15.55
C MET A 307 14.19 -9.60 -16.79
N ASP A 308 15.46 -9.97 -16.85
CA ASP A 308 16.02 -10.91 -17.82
C ASP A 308 16.37 -12.22 -17.09
N THR A 309 17.66 -12.51 -16.90
CA THR A 309 18.17 -13.73 -16.27
C THR A 309 19.15 -13.44 -15.13
N GLY A 310 19.36 -12.19 -14.75
CA GLY A 310 20.32 -11.80 -13.73
C GLY A 310 19.74 -11.68 -12.32
N GLU A 311 20.37 -10.84 -11.50
CA GLU A 311 20.13 -10.75 -10.05
C GLU A 311 19.82 -9.33 -9.55
N PHE A 312 20.18 -8.29 -10.31
CA PHE A 312 19.98 -6.89 -9.91
C PHE A 312 18.87 -6.23 -10.72
N PHE A 313 18.25 -5.16 -10.20
CA PHE A 313 17.46 -4.27 -11.05
C PHE A 313 18.42 -3.37 -11.85
N CYS A 314 18.32 -3.37 -13.18
CA CYS A 314 19.06 -2.41 -14.01
C CYS A 314 18.66 -0.96 -13.66
N PHE A 315 19.42 0.04 -14.11
CA PHE A 315 19.24 1.43 -13.66
C PHE A 315 17.78 1.94 -13.80
N PRO A 316 17.09 1.76 -14.95
CA PRO A 316 15.71 2.20 -15.08
C PRO A 316 14.72 1.40 -14.20
N CYS A 317 14.94 0.09 -14.03
CA CYS A 317 14.14 -0.74 -13.14
C CYS A 317 14.30 -0.31 -11.67
N ARG A 318 15.52 0.00 -11.25
CA ARG A 318 15.82 0.47 -9.89
C ARG A 318 15.20 1.83 -9.63
N GLU A 319 15.35 2.75 -10.57
CA GLU A 319 14.75 4.08 -10.49
C GLU A 319 13.24 3.99 -10.29
N GLU A 320 12.55 3.24 -11.15
CA GLU A 320 11.09 3.08 -11.04
C GLU A 320 10.70 2.36 -9.75
N ALA A 321 11.47 1.38 -9.29
CA ALA A 321 11.20 0.69 -8.03
C ALA A 321 11.19 1.65 -6.84
N ILE A 322 12.17 2.56 -6.76
CA ILE A 322 12.28 3.57 -5.70
C ILE A 322 11.13 4.57 -5.80
N LEU A 323 10.85 5.07 -7.01
CA LEU A 323 9.72 5.97 -7.22
C LEU A 323 8.38 5.32 -6.82
N ASP A 324 8.19 4.04 -7.12
CA ASP A 324 6.97 3.32 -6.74
C ASP A 324 6.82 3.08 -5.25
N ILE A 325 7.94 2.86 -4.52
CA ILE A 325 7.95 2.86 -3.06
C ILE A 325 7.51 4.24 -2.54
N TYR A 326 8.13 5.33 -3.00
CA TYR A 326 7.82 6.69 -2.56
C TYR A 326 6.43 7.20 -3.01
N ARG A 327 5.80 6.57 -4.00
CA ARG A 327 4.40 6.82 -4.34
C ARG A 327 3.44 6.36 -3.24
N LEU A 328 3.86 5.43 -2.36
CA LEU A 328 3.08 4.96 -1.21
C LEU A 328 3.65 5.41 0.13
N VAL A 329 4.96 5.64 0.21
CA VAL A 329 5.66 6.05 1.43
C VAL A 329 6.02 7.54 1.37
N ASP A 330 5.58 8.27 2.38
CA ASP A 330 6.00 9.63 2.70
C ASP A 330 7.41 9.60 3.34
N PRO A 331 8.39 10.34 2.78
CA PRO A 331 9.69 10.60 3.41
C PRO A 331 9.61 11.08 4.87
N ILE A 332 8.51 11.70 5.28
CA ILE A 332 8.28 12.13 6.66
C ILE A 332 7.31 11.17 7.35
N GLU A 333 7.81 10.49 8.39
CA GLU A 333 7.02 9.55 9.20
C GLU A 333 6.05 10.31 10.11
N THR A 334 6.54 11.27 10.89
CA THR A 334 5.72 12.04 11.83
C THR A 334 6.34 13.40 12.14
N CYS A 335 5.58 14.28 12.78
CA CYS A 335 6.07 15.57 13.25
C CYS A 335 5.36 16.04 14.52
N GLU A 336 6.06 16.85 15.31
CA GLU A 336 5.56 17.49 16.52
C GLU A 336 5.98 18.97 16.54
N PRO A 337 5.06 19.92 16.78
CA PRO A 337 3.60 19.74 16.87
C PRO A 337 2.99 19.30 15.53
N GLU A 338 1.70 18.97 15.53
CA GLU A 338 0.97 18.62 14.31
C GLU A 338 1.06 19.76 13.28
N ALA A 339 1.32 19.41 12.02
CA ALA A 339 1.46 20.37 10.94
C ALA A 339 0.14 21.09 10.65
N HIS A 340 0.21 22.38 10.35
CA HIS A 340 -0.96 23.15 9.98
C HIS A 340 -1.32 22.93 8.51
N PRO A 341 -2.61 22.74 8.16
CA PRO A 341 -3.07 22.89 6.79
C PRO A 341 -2.67 24.26 6.21
N ARG A 342 -2.53 24.35 4.89
CA ARG A 342 -2.15 25.61 4.22
C ARG A 342 -3.10 26.77 4.57
N GLY A 343 -4.40 26.56 4.42
CA GLY A 343 -5.42 27.58 4.71
C GLY A 343 -5.77 27.75 6.18
N ALA A 344 -4.96 27.23 7.11
CA ALA A 344 -5.26 27.36 8.53
C ALA A 344 -5.15 28.83 8.97
N THR A 345 -6.18 29.31 9.67
CA THR A 345 -6.20 30.64 10.30
C THR A 345 -5.52 30.64 11.66
N THR A 346 -5.36 29.47 12.28
CA THR A 346 -4.63 29.31 13.54
C THR A 346 -3.12 29.31 13.31
N ALA A 347 -2.38 29.85 14.27
CA ALA A 347 -0.93 29.89 14.28
C ALA A 347 -0.39 29.57 15.68
N LEU A 348 0.88 29.22 15.75
CA LEU A 348 1.62 29.11 17.01
C LEU A 348 2.19 30.48 17.37
N GLU A 349 1.98 30.92 18.60
CA GLU A 349 2.46 32.23 19.07
C GLU A 349 3.94 32.14 19.50
N LEU A 350 4.78 33.00 18.94
CA LEU A 350 6.19 33.16 19.34
C LEU A 350 6.33 34.38 20.24
N ALA A 351 5.92 34.24 21.51
CA ALA A 351 5.92 35.30 22.52
C ALA A 351 7.05 35.12 23.55
N GLY A 352 8.29 35.45 23.16
CA GLY A 352 9.47 35.43 24.04
C GLY A 352 10.14 34.07 24.22
N ASP A 353 9.37 33.01 24.47
CA ASP A 353 9.89 31.63 24.54
C ASP A 353 10.10 31.03 23.14
N ALA A 354 11.09 30.14 23.01
CA ALA A 354 11.39 29.49 21.74
C ALA A 354 10.38 28.38 21.42
N LEU A 355 9.95 28.29 20.16
CA LEU A 355 9.13 27.18 19.68
C LEU A 355 10.05 26.03 19.20
N VAL A 356 9.71 24.80 19.57
CA VAL A 356 10.47 23.60 19.19
C VAL A 356 9.62 22.74 18.26
N PHE A 357 10.20 22.42 17.11
CA PHE A 357 9.62 21.57 16.09
C PHE A 357 10.47 20.33 15.93
N ARG A 358 9.83 19.18 15.71
CA ARG A 358 10.47 17.90 15.50
C ARG A 358 9.84 17.22 14.30
N VAL A 359 10.66 16.68 13.42
CA VAL A 359 10.23 15.88 12.27
C VAL A 359 11.01 14.58 12.30
N GLN A 360 10.30 13.46 12.26
CA GLN A 360 10.91 12.16 12.06
C GLN A 360 10.83 11.80 10.58
N VAL A 361 11.98 11.58 9.95
CA VAL A 361 12.05 11.12 8.55
C VAL A 361 12.23 9.61 8.49
N MET A 362 11.84 9.05 7.35
CA MET A 362 12.16 7.68 6.99
C MET A 362 13.68 7.53 6.76
N GLU A 363 14.23 6.36 7.08
CA GLU A 363 15.68 6.10 7.01
C GLU A 363 15.97 4.91 6.10
N PRO A 364 16.47 5.14 4.87
CA PRO A 364 17.14 4.10 4.10
C PRO A 364 18.36 3.53 4.84
N SER A 365 18.73 2.30 4.52
CA SER A 365 19.73 1.53 5.28
C SER A 365 21.14 2.13 5.21
N THR A 366 21.51 2.82 4.13
CA THR A 366 22.90 3.25 3.91
C THR A 366 23.07 4.74 3.65
N HIS A 367 22.00 5.52 3.61
CA HIS A 367 22.05 6.97 3.47
C HIS A 367 20.93 7.67 4.24
N ALA A 368 21.15 8.94 4.56
CA ALA A 368 20.18 9.78 5.24
C ALA A 368 19.43 10.67 4.24
N LEU A 369 18.18 11.00 4.55
CA LEU A 369 17.44 12.04 3.85
C LEU A 369 18.02 13.41 4.18
N GLU A 370 17.99 14.31 3.19
CA GLU A 370 18.26 15.73 3.40
C GLU A 370 17.05 16.38 4.04
N VAL A 371 17.28 17.19 5.07
CA VAL A 371 16.22 17.90 5.81
C VAL A 371 16.57 19.36 5.95
N GLU A 372 15.72 20.21 5.37
CA GLU A 372 15.89 21.65 5.32
C GLU A 372 14.71 22.34 6.00
N TRP A 373 14.99 23.46 6.66
CA TRP A 373 13.99 24.28 7.33
C TRP A 373 13.98 25.66 6.67
N HIS A 374 12.81 26.18 6.33
CA HIS A 374 12.65 27.51 5.76
C HIS A 374 11.60 28.27 6.56
N LEU A 375 11.84 29.55 6.78
CA LEU A 375 10.85 30.45 7.36
C LEU A 375 10.56 31.54 6.34
N VAL A 376 9.32 31.58 5.86
CA VAL A 376 8.88 32.54 4.85
C VAL A 376 7.76 33.42 5.39
N PRO A 377 7.77 34.73 5.13
CA PRO A 377 6.62 35.59 5.44
C PRO A 377 5.35 35.09 4.74
N GLU A 378 4.18 35.28 5.34
CA GLU A 378 2.89 34.81 4.79
C GLU A 378 2.67 35.24 3.31
N ALA A 379 3.07 36.46 2.96
CA ALA A 379 2.95 37.00 1.60
C ALA A 379 3.79 36.24 0.54
N LEU A 380 4.86 35.55 0.97
CA LEU A 380 5.76 34.77 0.12
C LEU A 380 5.56 33.26 0.31
N ALA A 381 4.62 32.84 1.15
CA ALA A 381 4.38 31.43 1.41
C ALA A 381 3.88 30.73 0.13
N PRO A 382 4.46 29.57 -0.25
CA PRO A 382 4.04 28.86 -1.45
C PRO A 382 2.58 28.41 -1.39
N GLN A 383 1.84 28.65 -2.48
CA GLN A 383 0.38 28.46 -2.54
C GLN A 383 -0.06 26.98 -2.65
N GLY A 384 0.85 26.05 -2.88
CA GLY A 384 0.49 24.65 -3.12
C GLY A 384 1.59 23.89 -3.87
N PRO A 385 1.44 22.57 -4.02
CA PRO A 385 2.20 21.85 -5.03
C PRO A 385 1.80 22.40 -6.40
N VAL A 386 2.76 22.44 -7.33
CA VAL A 386 2.48 22.81 -8.71
C VAL A 386 1.71 21.65 -9.34
N ALA A 387 0.48 21.91 -9.79
CA ALA A 387 -0.36 20.90 -10.39
C ALA A 387 0.41 20.19 -11.50
N SER A 388 0.67 18.89 -11.34
CA SER A 388 1.13 18.09 -12.45
C SER A 388 -0.01 18.08 -13.46
N GLY A 389 0.19 18.60 -14.67
CA GLY A 389 -0.80 18.57 -15.76
C GLY A 389 -1.22 17.15 -16.22
N ARG A 390 -0.87 16.11 -15.44
CA ARG A 390 -1.29 14.74 -15.58
C ARG A 390 -2.26 14.43 -14.44
N SER A 391 -3.52 14.18 -14.76
CA SER A 391 -4.45 13.55 -13.84
C SER A 391 -3.83 12.23 -13.35
N GLY A 392 -3.88 12.02 -12.04
CA GLY A 392 -3.13 10.99 -11.35
C GLY A 392 -3.22 9.63 -12.03
N ARG A 393 -2.08 8.94 -12.11
CA ARG A 393 -1.98 7.49 -12.37
C ARG A 393 -2.56 6.69 -11.19
N SER A 394 -3.68 7.12 -10.62
CA SER A 394 -4.41 6.40 -9.59
C SER A 394 -4.88 5.07 -10.20
N GLY A 395 -4.46 3.95 -9.62
CA GLY A 395 -4.83 2.61 -10.10
C GLY A 395 -3.76 1.87 -10.89
N ARG A 396 -2.53 2.39 -11.00
CA ARG A 396 -1.41 1.58 -11.52
C ARG A 396 -1.25 0.34 -10.64
N PHE A 397 -1.33 -0.84 -11.25
CA PHE A 397 -1.12 -2.14 -10.61
C PHE A 397 -2.09 -2.49 -9.46
N GLY A 398 -3.33 -2.01 -9.49
CA GLY A 398 -4.38 -2.50 -8.58
C GLY A 398 -4.26 -2.02 -7.12
N ARG A 399 -3.57 -0.89 -6.89
CA ARG A 399 -3.39 -0.32 -5.55
C ARG A 399 -4.72 0.05 -4.88
N SER A 400 -4.86 -0.28 -3.60
CA SER A 400 -6.10 -0.09 -2.82
C SER A 400 -6.33 1.36 -2.35
N ARG A 401 -5.25 2.15 -2.20
CA ARG A 401 -5.30 3.55 -1.75
C ARG A 401 -4.61 4.51 -2.74
N GLY A 402 -4.90 5.80 -2.59
CA GLY A 402 -4.32 6.87 -3.40
C GLY A 402 -2.79 6.93 -3.31
N THR A 403 -2.16 7.63 -4.25
CA THR A 403 -0.69 7.73 -4.31
C THR A 403 -0.22 9.17 -4.16
N ARG A 404 0.99 9.35 -3.62
CA ARG A 404 1.64 10.66 -3.47
C ARG A 404 1.93 11.34 -4.80
N ALA A 405 2.00 10.59 -5.92
CA ALA A 405 2.15 11.17 -7.26
C ALA A 405 1.00 12.11 -7.65
N ALA A 406 -0.21 11.94 -7.09
CA ALA A 406 -1.33 12.83 -7.36
C ALA A 406 -1.15 14.23 -6.76
N ARG A 407 -0.22 14.40 -5.81
CA ARG A 407 0.11 15.70 -5.22
C ARG A 407 0.81 16.61 -6.23
N GLY A 408 1.60 16.05 -7.15
CA GLY A 408 2.53 16.80 -7.98
C GLY A 408 3.75 17.32 -7.19
N HIS A 409 4.55 18.15 -7.87
CA HIS A 409 5.80 18.71 -7.35
C HIS A 409 5.53 19.74 -6.27
N LEU A 410 6.33 19.72 -5.21
CA LEU A 410 6.33 20.81 -4.24
C LEU A 410 6.85 22.08 -4.91
N ALA A 411 6.29 23.22 -4.51
CA ALA A 411 6.80 24.51 -4.96
C ALA A 411 8.24 24.73 -4.50
N GLU A 412 9.02 25.43 -5.31
CA GLU A 412 10.36 25.87 -4.93
C GLU A 412 10.28 26.80 -3.72
N LEU A 413 11.19 26.59 -2.76
CA LEU A 413 11.31 27.45 -1.59
C LEU A 413 12.29 28.58 -1.91
N GLN A 414 11.86 29.82 -1.72
CA GLN A 414 12.72 30.98 -1.92
C GLN A 414 13.62 31.20 -0.70
N GLY A 415 14.86 31.58 -0.95
CA GLY A 415 15.85 31.89 0.08
C GLY A 415 16.61 30.67 0.60
N GLU A 416 17.68 30.93 1.33
CA GLU A 416 18.55 29.89 1.89
C GLU A 416 17.84 29.14 3.04
N PRO A 417 18.09 27.83 3.19
CA PRO A 417 17.65 27.09 4.36
C PRO A 417 18.18 27.70 5.67
N LEU A 418 17.35 27.64 6.70
CA LEU A 418 17.73 27.95 8.07
C LEU A 418 18.61 26.81 8.62
N LEU A 419 19.92 27.08 8.64
CA LEU A 419 20.90 26.16 9.19
C LEU A 419 21.03 26.27 10.72
N GLU A 420 20.80 27.46 11.28
CA GLU A 420 20.90 27.69 12.72
C GLU A 420 19.68 27.11 13.45
N GLY A 421 19.93 26.20 14.40
CA GLY A 421 18.88 25.57 15.21
C GLY A 421 18.41 24.19 14.71
N ALA A 422 18.77 23.80 13.48
CA ALA A 422 18.50 22.47 12.94
C ALA A 422 19.50 21.44 13.50
N ASN A 423 18.99 20.38 14.13
CA ASN A 423 19.82 19.36 14.76
C ASN A 423 19.29 17.96 14.41
N PRO A 424 20.01 17.17 13.59
CA PRO A 424 19.69 15.75 13.45
C PRO A 424 19.95 15.02 14.77
N LYS A 425 19.12 14.03 15.06
CA LYS A 425 19.13 13.16 16.23
C LYS A 425 19.05 11.71 15.76
N ARG A 426 19.20 10.77 16.69
CA ARG A 426 19.10 9.33 16.39
C ARG A 426 17.67 8.97 15.96
N GLY A 427 17.54 7.98 15.06
CA GLY A 427 16.26 7.41 14.64
C GLY A 427 15.44 8.33 13.74
N GLY A 428 16.10 9.03 12.82
CA GLY A 428 15.46 9.89 11.83
C GLY A 428 14.90 11.21 12.37
N TRP A 429 15.11 11.56 13.65
CA TRP A 429 14.56 12.78 14.22
C TRP A 429 15.40 14.02 13.87
N HIS A 430 14.76 15.06 13.38
CA HIS A 430 15.33 16.39 13.17
C HIS A 430 14.59 17.39 14.04
N THR A 431 15.32 18.13 14.88
CA THR A 431 14.75 19.18 15.73
C THR A 431 15.14 20.55 15.22
N PHE A 432 14.17 21.47 15.17
CA PHE A 432 14.40 22.88 14.88
C PHE A 432 13.84 23.73 16.01
N THR A 433 14.59 24.75 16.45
CA THR A 433 14.18 25.67 17.51
C THR A 433 14.11 27.08 16.98
N LEU A 434 12.89 27.62 16.88
CA LEU A 434 12.63 28.96 16.40
C LEU A 434 12.68 29.96 17.56
N LYS A 435 13.48 31.02 17.44
CA LYS A 435 13.62 32.09 18.44
C LYS A 435 13.17 33.42 17.84
N GLY A 436 12.38 34.20 18.58
CA GLY A 436 11.75 35.42 18.06
C GLY A 436 12.65 36.66 18.00
N ARG A 437 13.79 36.67 18.68
CA ARG A 437 14.61 37.89 18.89
C ARG A 437 15.13 38.58 17.62
N ASP A 438 15.17 37.86 16.50
CA ASP A 438 15.73 38.32 15.22
C ASP A 438 14.65 38.42 14.11
N LEU A 439 13.36 38.26 14.45
CA LEU A 439 12.25 38.29 13.49
C LEU A 439 11.41 39.56 13.67
N ALA A 440 11.01 40.17 12.57
CA ALA A 440 10.03 41.26 12.60
C ALA A 440 8.65 40.73 13.02
N PRO A 441 7.81 41.55 13.69
CA PRO A 441 6.44 41.16 13.99
C PRO A 441 5.64 40.83 12.74
N GLY A 442 4.86 39.76 12.78
CA GLY A 442 4.05 39.32 11.65
C GLY A 442 3.86 37.81 11.58
N ARG A 443 3.19 37.36 10.51
CA ARG A 443 2.84 35.97 10.29
C ARG A 443 3.82 35.30 9.33
N TYR A 444 4.31 34.13 9.74
CA TYR A 444 5.29 33.35 9.00
C TYR A 444 4.83 31.92 8.81
N ARG A 445 5.30 31.31 7.73
CA ARG A 445 5.20 29.89 7.47
C ARG A 445 6.56 29.24 7.71
N LEU A 446 6.66 28.43 8.75
CA LEU A 446 7.80 27.54 8.95
C LEU A 446 7.56 26.27 8.14
N ILE A 447 8.51 25.87 7.30
CA ILE A 447 8.43 24.72 6.42
C ILE A 447 9.65 23.84 6.68
N CYS A 448 9.42 22.58 7.04
CA CYS A 448 10.42 21.54 7.02
C CYS A 448 10.24 20.72 5.74
N ARG A 449 11.27 20.63 4.91
CA ARG A 449 11.30 19.77 3.72
C ARG A 449 12.27 18.63 3.94
N ALA A 450 11.83 17.41 3.68
CA ALA A 450 12.66 16.22 3.68
C ALA A 450 12.73 15.66 2.25
N ARG A 451 13.94 15.28 1.82
CA ARG A 451 14.22 14.78 0.48
C ARG A 451 15.11 13.55 0.56
N ASP A 452 14.73 12.50 -0.18
CA ASP A 452 15.69 11.46 -0.51
C ASP A 452 16.46 11.84 -1.79
N THR A 453 17.77 12.01 -1.68
CA THR A 453 18.64 12.23 -2.85
C THR A 453 18.91 10.94 -3.61
N THR A 454 18.63 9.80 -3.00
CA THR A 454 18.92 8.44 -3.48
C THR A 454 20.41 8.24 -3.78
N ARG A 455 21.27 9.08 -3.20
CA ARG A 455 22.72 9.06 -3.41
C ARG A 455 23.38 8.16 -2.38
N VAL A 456 23.60 6.91 -2.78
CA VAL A 456 24.28 5.92 -1.95
C VAL A 456 25.80 6.11 -2.01
N ARG A 457 26.47 5.99 -0.86
CA ARG A 457 27.93 6.15 -0.76
C ARG A 457 28.66 5.19 -1.70
N GLY A 458 29.52 5.75 -2.56
CA GLY A 458 30.33 4.99 -3.51
C GLY A 458 29.73 4.92 -4.92
N ASP A 459 28.45 5.23 -5.08
CA ASP A 459 27.83 5.32 -6.39
C ASP A 459 28.11 6.69 -7.03
N ARG A 460 28.42 6.68 -8.33
CA ARG A 460 28.71 7.91 -9.10
C ARG A 460 27.45 8.70 -9.43
N TRP A 461 26.31 8.03 -9.61
CA TRP A 461 25.01 8.63 -9.88
C TRP A 461 24.04 8.27 -8.75
N PRO A 462 23.08 9.15 -8.41
CA PRO A 462 21.96 8.78 -7.55
C PRO A 462 21.16 7.63 -8.19
N TRP A 463 20.41 6.88 -7.40
CA TRP A 463 19.60 5.77 -7.93
C TRP A 463 18.38 6.23 -8.71
N VAL A 464 17.93 7.46 -8.50
CA VAL A 464 16.91 8.16 -9.29
C VAL A 464 17.53 9.42 -9.89
N LEU A 465 17.58 9.51 -11.22
CA LEU A 465 17.99 10.72 -11.95
C LEU A 465 16.77 11.58 -12.32
N LYS A 466 15.60 10.96 -12.48
CA LYS A 466 14.39 11.65 -12.94
C LYS A 466 13.17 11.27 -12.12
N ASP A 467 12.74 12.18 -11.24
CA ASP A 467 11.47 12.10 -10.52
C ASP A 467 10.43 13.03 -11.16
N THR A 468 9.62 12.51 -12.09
CA THR A 468 8.59 13.34 -12.74
C THR A 468 7.40 13.66 -11.84
N ASP A 469 7.21 12.90 -10.76
CA ASP A 469 6.03 12.99 -9.90
C ASP A 469 6.30 13.79 -8.60
N GLY A 470 7.57 14.08 -8.31
CA GLY A 470 8.00 14.82 -7.12
C GLY A 470 7.75 14.03 -5.83
N VAL A 471 7.88 12.70 -5.89
CA VAL A 471 7.60 11.79 -4.77
C VAL A 471 8.78 11.61 -3.83
N LEU A 472 10.02 11.91 -4.24
CA LEU A 472 11.18 11.80 -3.34
C LEU A 472 11.21 12.85 -2.23
N GLU A 473 10.33 13.86 -2.31
CA GLU A 473 10.30 14.99 -1.38
C GLU A 473 8.97 15.07 -0.63
N SER A 474 9.01 15.54 0.61
CA SER A 474 7.83 15.86 1.41
C SER A 474 8.05 17.04 2.32
N GLU A 475 6.97 17.65 2.80
CA GLU A 475 7.06 18.78 3.71
C GLU A 475 6.04 18.69 4.85
N ARG A 476 6.40 19.29 5.97
CA ARG A 476 5.52 19.65 7.08
C ARG A 476 5.68 21.14 7.33
N ALA A 477 4.59 21.81 7.63
CA ALA A 477 4.65 23.26 7.77
C ALA A 477 3.65 23.79 8.79
N TRP A 478 4.03 24.88 9.44
CA TRP A 478 3.31 25.49 10.55
C TRP A 478 3.18 26.99 10.32
N TRP A 479 2.06 27.55 10.73
CA TRP A 479 1.91 29.00 10.83
C TRP A 479 2.42 29.45 12.19
N VAL A 480 3.23 30.51 12.21
CA VAL A 480 3.80 31.12 13.40
C VAL A 480 3.52 32.61 13.38
N ASP A 481 2.94 33.13 14.44
CA ASP A 481 2.75 34.56 14.65
C ASP A 481 3.83 35.09 15.60
N VAL A 482 4.58 36.08 15.13
CA VAL A 482 5.62 36.77 15.90
C VAL A 482 5.01 38.02 16.50
N ALA A 483 4.95 38.05 17.84
CA ALA A 483 4.37 39.17 18.57
C ALA A 483 5.16 40.48 18.34
N PRO A 484 4.50 41.65 18.49
CA PRO A 484 5.11 42.98 18.38
C PRO A 484 6.30 43.25 19.30
#